data_AF-A0A1Y2SKI9-F1
#
_entry.id   AF-A0A1Y2SKI9-F1
#
_cell.length_a   1.000
_cell.length_b   1.000
_cell.length_c   1.000
_cell.angle_alpha   90.00
_cell.angle_beta   90.00
_cell.angle_gamma   90.00
#
_symmetry.space_group_name_H-M   'P 1'
#
loop_
_entity.id
_entity.type
_entity.pdbx_description
1 polymer ?
#
loop_
_entity_poly.entity_id
_entity_poly.type
_entity_poly.pdbx_seq_one_letter_code
_entity_poly.pdbx_strand_id
1 'polypeptide(L)' 'MKILSIIGHPNLNNSHLSMEFGKQLKKTDTTVNLLEKQHIIYTFNVKEEQNKLINHDRIVFTFQCSGVQFQH' A
#
# COMPACT_ATOMS: atom_id res chain seq x y z
N MET A 1 11.38 12.37 -9.93
CA MET A 1 10.44 12.46 -8.80
C MET A 1 10.15 11.05 -8.34
N LYS A 2 10.56 10.69 -7.13
CA LYS A 2 10.42 9.35 -6.55
C LYS A 2 9.04 9.20 -5.90
N ILE A 3 8.27 8.21 -6.34
CA ILE A 3 6.93 7.94 -5.83
C ILE A 3 6.94 6.70 -4.96
N LEU A 4 6.38 6.79 -3.76
CA LEU A 4 6.10 5.68 -2.86
C LEU A 4 4.61 5.41 -2.83
N SER A 5 4.18 4.21 -3.25
CA SER A 5 2.81 3.74 -3.09
C SER A 5 2.73 2.73 -1.95
N ILE A 6 2.04 3.09 -0.88
CA ILE A 6 1.79 2.25 0.29
C ILE A 6 0.40 1.64 0.15
N ILE A 7 0.35 0.32 0.00
CA ILE A 7 -0.90 -0.44 -0.18
C ILE A 7 -1.24 -1.15 1.14
N GLY A 8 -2.29 -0.68 1.79
CA GLY A 8 -2.87 -1.28 2.99
C GLY A 8 -4.14 -2.06 2.64
N HIS A 9 -4.04 -3.39 2.60
CA HIS A 9 -5.18 -4.27 2.40
C HIS A 9 -5.05 -5.48 3.34
N PRO A 10 -6.06 -5.85 4.14
CA PRO A 10 -5.92 -6.88 5.17
C PRO A 10 -5.65 -8.29 4.63
N ASN A 11 -6.07 -8.59 3.41
CA ASN A 11 -5.77 -9.84 2.71
C ASN A 11 -5.62 -9.61 1.21
N LEU A 12 -4.40 -9.40 0.71
CA LEU A 12 -4.18 -9.09 -0.71
C LEU A 12 -4.52 -10.26 -1.63
N ASN A 13 -4.42 -11.50 -1.14
CA ASN A 13 -4.78 -12.68 -1.92
C ASN A 13 -6.28 -12.71 -2.25
N ASN A 14 -7.12 -12.05 -1.45
CA ASN A 14 -8.56 -11.93 -1.69
C ASN A 14 -8.96 -10.61 -2.38
N SER A 15 -8.00 -9.77 -2.80
CA SER A 15 -8.26 -8.46 -3.41
C SER A 15 -7.90 -8.43 -4.88
N HIS A 16 -8.87 -8.61 -5.77
CA HIS A 16 -8.62 -8.49 -7.21
C HIS A 16 -8.10 -7.09 -7.59
N LEU A 17 -8.75 -6.03 -7.09
CA LEU A 17 -8.44 -4.66 -7.49
C LEU A 17 -7.10 -4.17 -6.92
N SER A 18 -6.85 -4.34 -5.62
CA SER A 18 -5.61 -3.87 -4.98
C SER A 18 -4.39 -4.64 -5.49
N MET A 19 -4.55 -5.95 -5.74
CA MET A 19 -3.48 -6.78 -6.31
C MET A 19 -3.16 -6.37 -7.75
N GLU A 20 -4.18 -6.16 -8.59
CA GLU A 20 -3.96 -5.75 -9.97
C GLU A 20 -3.35 -4.35 -10.04
N PHE A 21 -3.82 -3.42 -9.21
CA PHE A 21 -3.23 -2.09 -9.08
C PHE A 21 -1.75 -2.16 -8.68
N GLY A 22 -1.40 -2.98 -7.68
CA GLY A 22 -0.02 -3.20 -7.28
C GLY A 22 0.85 -3.82 -8.39
N LYS A 23 0.30 -4.73 -9.21
CA LYS A 23 1.01 -5.30 -10.38
C LYS A 23 1.26 -4.25 -11.45
N GLN A 24 0.29 -3.36 -11.72
CA GLN A 24 0.46 -2.29 -12.71
C GLN A 24 1.48 -1.25 -12.23
N LEU A 25 1.46 -0.88 -10.94
CA LEU A 25 2.44 0.05 -10.36
C LEU A 25 3.87 -0.46 -10.45
N LYS A 26 4.10 -1.78 -10.33
CA LYS A 26 5.43 -2.39 -10.52
C LYS A 26 6.00 -2.25 -11.93
N LYS A 27 5.17 -1.90 -12.92
CA LYS A 27 5.62 -1.62 -14.30
C LYS A 27 6.04 -0.16 -14.50
N THR A 28 5.97 0.65 -13.45
CA THR A 28 6.33 2.07 -13.45
C THR A 28 7.53 2.33 -12.53
N ASP A 29 8.06 3.55 -12.53
CA ASP A 29 9.12 3.99 -11.60
C ASP A 29 8.60 4.29 -10.18
N THR A 30 7.65 3.48 -9.69
CA THR A 30 7.01 3.63 -8.38
C THR A 30 7.50 2.55 -7.42
N THR A 31 7.94 2.95 -6.24
CA THR A 31 8.23 2.03 -5.15
C THR A 31 6.93 1.55 -4.53
N VAL A 32 6.67 0.24 -4.57
CA VAL A 32 5.43 -0.36 -4.02
C VAL A 32 5.72 -1.02 -2.67
N ASN A 33 5.11 -0.51 -1.61
CA ASN A 33 5.18 -1.06 -0.24
C ASN A 33 3.85 -1.75 0.11
N LEU A 34 3.84 -3.09 0.17
CA LEU A 34 2.66 -3.88 0.51
C LEU A 34 2.68 -4.18 2.02
N LEU A 35 1.85 -3.49 2.81
CA LEU A 35 1.86 -3.58 4.27
C LEU A 35 1.43 -4.97 4.79
N GLU A 36 0.52 -5.63 4.09
CA GLU A 36 -0.01 -6.95 4.44
C GLU A 36 1.07 -8.03 4.52
N LYS A 37 1.99 -8.04 3.55
CA LYS A 37 3.04 -9.06 3.46
C LYS A 37 4.13 -8.90 4.52
N GLN A 38 4.19 -7.74 5.16
CA GLN A 38 5.27 -7.42 6.10
C GLN A 38 4.87 -7.62 7.56
N HIS A 39 3.57 -7.76 7.89
CA HIS A 39 3.13 -7.69 9.28
C HIS A 39 1.95 -8.61 9.62
N ILE A 40 2.24 -9.90 9.88
CA ILE A 40 1.25 -10.87 10.42
C ILE A 40 0.68 -10.42 11.79
N ILE A 41 1.37 -9.50 12.49
CA ILE A 41 1.02 -9.05 13.86
C ILE A 41 0.95 -7.51 13.98
N TYR A 42 0.89 -6.76 12.87
CA TYR A 42 0.89 -5.28 12.88
C TYR A 42 2.09 -4.61 13.60
N THR A 43 3.21 -5.34 13.77
CA THR A 43 4.43 -4.78 14.36
C THR A 43 5.29 -4.13 13.28
N PHE A 44 5.29 -2.80 13.20
CA PHE A 44 6.04 -2.05 12.20
C PHE A 44 7.46 -1.72 12.66
N ASN A 45 8.46 -1.89 11.77
CA ASN A 45 9.77 -1.28 11.96
C ASN A 45 9.68 0.21 11.61
N VAL A 46 9.40 1.03 12.62
CA VAL A 46 9.18 2.48 12.47
C VAL A 46 10.32 3.16 11.72
N LYS A 47 11.58 2.80 12.01
CA LYS A 47 12.75 3.41 11.38
C LYS A 47 12.83 3.08 9.89
N GLU A 48 12.56 1.84 9.52
CA GLU A 48 12.52 1.44 8.10
C GLU A 48 11.40 2.15 7.34
N GLU A 49 10.19 2.21 7.91
CA GLU A 49 9.07 2.92 7.29
C GLU A 49 9.36 4.42 7.15
N GLN A 50 9.91 5.06 8.18
CA GLN A 50 10.31 6.47 8.11
C GLN A 50 11.39 6.72 7.05
N ASN A 51 12.38 5.85 6.93
CA ASN A 51 13.39 5.95 5.88
C ASN A 51 12.77 5.81 4.48
N LYS A 52 11.75 4.96 4.31
CA LYS A 52 11.01 4.92 3.03
C LYS A 52 10.33 6.26 2.76
N LEU A 53 9.67 6.87 3.74
CA LEU A 53 8.99 8.15 3.56
C LEU A 53 9.95 9.31 3.19
N ILE A 54 11.10 9.42 3.86
CA ILE A 54 12.09 10.49 3.64
C ILE A 54 12.70 10.43 2.22
N ASN A 55 12.85 9.23 1.67
CA ASN A 55 13.52 9.02 0.38
C ASN A 55 12.62 9.24 -0.85
N HIS A 56 11.37 9.68 -0.68
CA HIS A 56 10.41 9.86 -1.76
C HIS A 56 9.79 11.26 -1.74
N ASP A 57 9.50 11.78 -2.93
CA ASP A 57 8.93 13.11 -3.12
C ASP A 57 7.40 13.11 -3.01
N ARG A 58 6.79 11.96 -3.33
CA ARG A 58 5.33 11.77 -3.28
C ARG A 58 4.99 10.44 -2.63
N ILE A 59 4.07 10.50 -1.67
CA ILE A 59 3.56 9.34 -0.96
C ILE A 59 2.08 9.19 -1.32
N VAL A 60 1.70 7.99 -1.78
CA VAL A 60 0.32 7.64 -2.15
C VAL A 60 -0.14 6.50 -1.25
N PHE A 61 -1.23 6.71 -0.53
CA PHE A 61 -1.87 5.66 0.25
C PHE A 61 -3.01 5.05 -0.56
N THR A 62 -2.93 3.75 -0.79
CA THR A 62 -3.99 2.97 -1.43
C THR A 62 -4.57 2.01 -0.42
N PHE A 63 -5.85 2.16 -0.13
CA PHE A 63 -6.58 1.29 0.78
C PHE A 63 -8.00 1.11 0.25
N GLN A 64 -8.61 -0.01 0.61
CA GLN A 64 -10.02 -0.23 0.36
C GLN A 64 -10.86 0.65 1.27
N CYS A 65 -11.86 1.35 0.72
CA CYS A 65 -12.90 1.98 1.52
C CYS A 65 -13.90 0.93 2.00
N SER A 66 -13.61 0.28 3.13
CA SER A 66 -14.59 -0.54 3.84
C SER A 66 -15.43 0.36 4.75
N GLY A 67 -16.72 0.54 4.46
CA GLY A 67 -17.64 1.28 5.33
C GLY A 67 -18.70 2.15 4.66
N VAL A 68 -18.72 2.27 3.32
CA VAL A 68 -19.80 2.99 2.63
C VAL A 68 -20.96 2.03 2.37
N GLN A 69 -21.84 1.85 3.37
CA GLN A 69 -23.17 1.28 3.13
C GLN A 69 -24.01 2.35 2.43
N PHE A 70 -24.25 2.18 1.13
CA PHE A 70 -25.32 2.90 0.47
C PHE A 70 -26.63 2.32 1.01
N GLN A 71 -27.28 3.09 1.90
CA GLN A 71 -28.67 2.80 2.26
C GLN A 71 -29.52 3.04 1.02
N HIS A 72 -30.12 1.98 0.50
CA HIS A 72 -31.15 2.03 -0.54
C HIS A 72 -32.52 2.32 0.08
#